data_AF-A0A841IU73-F1
#
_entry.id   AF-A0A841IU73-F1
#
_cell.length_a   1.000
_cell.length_b   1.000
_cell.length_c   1.000
_cell.angle_alpha   90.00
_cell.angle_beta   90.00
_cell.angle_gamma   90.00
#
_symmetry.space_group_name_H-M   'P 1'
#
loop_
_entity.id
_entity.type
_entity.pdbx_description
1 polymer ?
#
loop_
_entity_poly.entity_id
_entity_poly.type
_entity_poly.pdbx_seq_one_letter_code
_entity_poly.pdbx_strand_id
1 'polypeptide(L)'
;MAQLAKLRMLFTSAFGPTLAILLLAVLLGYAVLGSNGILAWGDYTRQLHDSRAELKVVQAERARIANRVERLDPRHVDPDMVDELVRRELNVGHPDEVVVPLK
;
A
#
# COMPACT_ATOMS: atom_id res chain seq x y z
N MET A 1 31.91 -43.02 43.33
CA MET A 1 32.57 -41.74 42.97
C MET A 1 32.75 -41.54 41.46
N ALA A 2 33.30 -42.51 40.70
CA ALA A 2 33.57 -42.34 39.27
C ALA A 2 32.32 -42.13 38.37
N GLN A 3 31.17 -42.70 38.73
CA GLN A 3 29.94 -42.57 37.94
C GLN A 3 29.32 -41.16 38.02
N LEU A 4 29.44 -40.48 39.16
CA LEU A 4 28.97 -39.10 39.35
C LEU A 4 29.80 -38.09 38.54
N ALA A 5 31.10 -38.33 38.42
CA ALA A 5 31.98 -37.52 37.58
C ALA A 5 31.68 -37.70 36.09
N LYS A 6 31.42 -38.95 35.65
CA LYS A 6 31.00 -39.25 34.28
C LYS A 6 29.66 -38.59 33.91
N LEU A 7 28.71 -38.61 34.84
CA LEU A 7 27.41 -37.97 34.65
C LEU A 7 27.53 -36.45 34.55
N ARG A 8 28.31 -35.79 35.43
CA ARG A 8 28.57 -34.34 35.33
C ARG A 8 29.23 -33.96 34.02
N MET A 9 30.18 -34.77 33.53
CA MET A 9 30.87 -34.55 32.26
C MET A 9 29.95 -34.70 31.05
N LEU A 10 29.01 -35.65 31.10
CA LEU A 10 27.96 -35.79 30.08
C LEU A 10 27.03 -34.57 30.07
N PHE A 11 26.55 -34.13 31.23
CA PHE A 11 25.70 -32.94 31.35
C PHE A 11 26.38 -31.66 30.86
N THR A 12 27.66 -31.42 31.16
CA THR A 12 28.39 -30.25 30.66
C THR A 12 28.64 -30.33 29.15
N SER A 13 28.87 -31.53 28.59
CA SER A 13 29.04 -31.70 27.14
C SER A 13 27.72 -31.52 26.36
N ALA A 14 26.59 -31.89 26.96
CA ALA A 14 25.26 -31.80 26.33
C ALA A 14 24.63 -30.41 26.44
N PHE A 15 25.17 -29.53 27.29
CA PHE A 15 24.61 -28.19 27.52
C PHE A 15 24.65 -27.31 26.27
N GLY A 16 25.77 -27.28 25.54
CA GLY A 16 25.93 -26.51 24.31
C GLY A 16 24.93 -26.90 23.20
N PRO A 17 24.84 -28.20 22.83
CA PRO A 17 23.86 -28.68 21.86
C PRO A 17 22.41 -28.40 22.27
N THR A 18 22.07 -28.56 23.55
CA THR A 18 20.71 -28.31 24.04
C THR A 18 20.33 -26.83 23.91
N LEU A 19 21.25 -25.93 24.27
CA LEU A 19 21.04 -24.49 24.12
C LEU A 19 20.89 -24.10 22.65
N ALA A 20 21.68 -24.68 21.76
CA ALA A 20 21.58 -24.44 20.32
C ALA A 20 20.21 -24.86 19.77
N ILE A 21 19.71 -26.04 20.15
CA ILE A 21 18.39 -26.52 19.74
C ILE A 21 17.28 -25.62 20.30
N LEU A 22 17.38 -25.20 21.56
CA LEU A 22 16.40 -24.31 22.18
C LEU A 22 16.33 -22.96 21.45
N LEU A 23 17.49 -22.36 21.16
CA LEU A 23 17.56 -21.12 20.39
C LEU A 23 16.96 -21.29 18.99
N LEU A 24 17.28 -22.40 18.32
CA LEU A 24 16.76 -22.71 17.00
C LEU A 24 15.23 -22.90 17.02
N ALA A 25 14.68 -23.54 18.05
CA ALA A 25 13.25 -23.69 18.25
C ALA A 25 12.55 -22.34 18.48
N VAL A 26 13.16 -21.44 19.28
CA VAL A 26 12.64 -20.09 19.49
C VAL A 26 12.65 -19.28 18.18
N LEU A 27 13.74 -19.35 17.41
CA LEU A 27 13.85 -18.66 16.13
C LEU A 27 12.83 -19.18 15.12
N LEU A 28 12.65 -20.50 15.01
CA LEU A 28 11.63 -21.11 14.16
C LEU A 28 10.22 -20.72 14.60
N GLY A 29 9.95 -20.75 15.91
CA GLY A 29 8.67 -20.30 16.46
C GLY A 29 8.38 -18.85 16.11
N TYR A 30 9.37 -17.96 16.25
CA TYR A 30 9.23 -16.55 15.89
C TYR A 30 9.12 -16.33 14.37
N ALA A 31 9.80 -17.14 13.55
CA ALA A 31 9.68 -17.07 12.10
C ALA A 31 8.30 -17.50 11.57
N VAL A 32 7.61 -18.38 12.31
CA VAL A 32 6.27 -18.86 11.93
C VAL A 32 5.17 -17.97 12.53
N LEU A 33 5.20 -17.75 13.85
CA LEU A 33 4.15 -17.04 14.61
C LEU A 33 4.45 -15.56 14.87
N GLY A 34 5.64 -15.07 14.52
CA GLY A 34 6.00 -13.66 14.72
C GLY A 34 5.23 -12.72 13.80
N SER A 35 5.29 -11.43 14.11
CA SER A 35 4.61 -10.38 13.34
C SER A 35 5.06 -10.32 11.88
N ASN A 36 6.33 -10.60 11.60
CA ASN A 36 6.89 -10.72 10.24
C ASN A 36 6.98 -12.18 9.77
N GLY A 37 6.27 -13.08 10.44
CA GLY A 37 6.33 -14.50 10.18
C GLY A 37 5.55 -14.93 8.94
N ILE A 38 5.68 -16.20 8.59
CA ILE A 38 5.02 -16.79 7.42
C ILE A 38 3.49 -16.66 7.49
N LEU A 39 2.91 -16.75 8.70
CA LEU A 39 1.45 -16.62 8.88
C LEU A 39 0.95 -15.19 8.58
N ALA A 40 1.73 -14.17 8.94
CA ALA A 40 1.37 -12.77 8.69
C ALA A 40 1.50 -12.37 7.21
N TRP A 41 2.23 -13.15 6.40
CA TRP A 41 2.45 -12.89 4.97
C TRP A 41 1.13 -12.72 4.19
N GLY A 42 0.12 -13.54 4.51
CA GLY A 42 -1.18 -13.48 3.86
C GLY A 42 -1.87 -12.13 4.07
N ASP A 43 -1.86 -11.64 5.31
CA ASP A 43 -2.47 -10.37 5.68
C ASP A 43 -1.70 -9.19 5.09
N TYR A 44 -0.37 -9.23 5.06
CA TYR A 44 0.45 -8.23 4.38
C TYR A 44 0.16 -8.17 2.89
N THR A 45 0.01 -9.33 2.24
CA THR A 45 -0.29 -9.37 0.80
C THR A 45 -1.64 -8.73 0.49
N ARG A 46 -2.65 -8.97 1.36
CA ARG A 46 -3.97 -8.34 1.25
C ARG A 46 -3.92 -6.84 1.45
N GLN A 47 -3.30 -6.37 2.54
CA GLN A 47 -3.13 -4.93 2.80
C GLN A 47 -2.40 -4.24 1.64
N LEU A 48 -1.34 -4.87 1.13
CA LEU A 48 -0.57 -4.33 0.02
C LEU A 48 -1.37 -4.33 -1.29
N HIS A 49 -2.25 -5.30 -1.50
CA HIS A 49 -3.19 -5.30 -2.62
C HIS A 49 -4.20 -4.16 -2.50
N ASP A 50 -4.78 -3.95 -1.33
CA ASP A 50 -5.78 -2.91 -1.08
C ASP A 50 -5.19 -1.51 -1.23
N SER A 51 -4.03 -1.25 -0.62
CA SER A 51 -3.32 0.03 -0.79
C SER A 51 -2.92 0.27 -2.24
N ARG A 52 -2.57 -0.77 -3.01
CA ARG A 52 -2.31 -0.63 -4.45
C ARG A 52 -3.57 -0.31 -5.24
N ALA A 53 -4.72 -0.86 -4.85
CA ALA A 53 -5.99 -0.54 -5.49
C ALA A 53 -6.36 0.93 -5.25
N GLU A 54 -6.24 1.41 -4.01
CA GLU A 54 -6.47 2.81 -3.66
C GLU A 54 -5.50 3.75 -4.41
N LEU A 55 -4.22 3.39 -4.46
CA LEU A 55 -3.21 4.15 -5.21
C LEU A 55 -3.59 4.29 -6.69
N LYS A 56 -4.10 3.24 -7.33
CA LYS A 56 -4.54 3.30 -8.73
C LYS A 56 -5.71 4.28 -8.92
N VAL A 57 -6.66 4.30 -7.99
CA VAL A 57 -7.81 5.22 -8.04
C VAL A 57 -7.31 6.66 -7.96
N VAL A 58 -6.49 6.97 -6.96
CA VAL A 58 -5.96 8.33 -6.75
C VAL A 58 -5.06 8.76 -7.91
N GLN A 59 -4.24 7.85 -8.46
CA GLN A 59 -3.41 8.15 -9.64
C GLN A 59 -4.25 8.45 -10.88
N ALA A 60 -5.34 7.71 -11.10
CA ALA A 60 -6.24 7.97 -12.22
C ALA A 60 -6.93 9.33 -12.09
N GLU A 61 -7.37 9.69 -10.89
CA GLU A 61 -7.94 11.02 -10.63
C GLU A 61 -6.92 12.14 -10.83
N ARG A 62 -5.71 11.96 -10.31
CA ARG A 62 -4.61 12.90 -10.53
C ARG A 62 -4.30 13.08 -12.01
N ALA A 63 -4.26 11.99 -12.78
CA ALA A 63 -4.02 12.05 -14.23
C ALA A 63 -5.15 12.79 -14.96
N ARG A 64 -6.41 12.55 -14.59
CA ARG A 64 -7.57 13.28 -15.12
C ARG A 64 -7.48 14.78 -14.86
N ILE A 65 -7.13 15.18 -13.64
CA ILE A 65 -6.99 16.59 -13.27
C ILE A 65 -5.79 17.21 -14.00
N ALA A 66 -4.65 16.52 -14.05
CA ALA A 66 -3.46 16.99 -14.74
C ALA A 66 -3.74 17.26 -16.23
N ASN A 67 -4.47 16.36 -16.90
CA ASN A 67 -4.86 16.55 -18.30
C ASN A 67 -5.78 17.77 -18.50
N ARG A 68 -6.71 18.03 -17.56
CA ARG A 68 -7.54 19.24 -17.61
C ARG A 68 -6.72 20.51 -17.40
N VAL A 69 -5.80 20.50 -16.44
CA VAL A 69 -4.91 21.64 -16.18
C VAL A 69 -4.02 21.93 -17.38
N GLU A 70 -3.49 20.89 -18.03
CA GLU A 70 -2.69 21.03 -19.26
C GLU A 70 -3.50 21.68 -20.39
N ARG A 71 -4.76 21.29 -20.59
CA ARG A 71 -5.66 21.90 -21.58
C ARG A 71 -6.10 23.34 -21.21
N LEU A 72 -5.88 23.77 -19.96
CA LEU A 72 -6.11 25.14 -19.50
C LEU A 72 -4.83 25.99 -19.51
N ASP A 73 -3.71 25.52 -20.08
CA ASP A 73 -2.48 26.32 -20.18
C ASP A 73 -2.76 27.60 -21.00
N PRO A 74 -2.49 28.81 -20.45
CA PRO A 74 -2.73 30.08 -21.14
C PRO A 74 -2.03 30.22 -22.49
N ARG A 75 -0.98 29.42 -22.75
CA ARG A 75 -0.22 29.46 -24.00
C ARG A 75 -0.85 28.62 -25.11
N HIS A 76 -1.62 27.60 -24.77
CA HIS A 76 -2.31 26.70 -25.70
C HIS A 76 -3.62 26.21 -25.07
N VAL A 77 -4.54 27.14 -24.83
CA VAL A 77 -5.82 26.84 -24.17
C VAL A 77 -6.78 26.16 -25.13
N ASP A 78 -7.52 25.17 -24.64
CA ASP A 78 -8.61 24.55 -25.38
C ASP A 78 -9.88 25.43 -25.29
N PRO A 79 -10.32 26.06 -26.39
CA PRO A 79 -11.41 27.04 -26.37
C PRO A 79 -12.76 26.43 -25.98
N ASP A 80 -13.03 25.18 -26.37
CA ASP A 80 -14.29 24.50 -26.05
C ASP A 80 -14.39 24.21 -24.54
N MET A 81 -13.25 23.86 -23.92
CA MET A 81 -13.21 23.58 -22.48
C MET A 81 -13.34 24.87 -21.65
N VAL A 82 -12.81 25.99 -22.14
CA VAL A 82 -13.01 27.31 -21.53
C VAL A 82 -14.47 27.74 -21.63
N ASP A 83 -15.11 27.57 -22.79
CA ASP A 83 -16.52 27.90 -22.98
C ASP A 83 -17.42 27.04 -22.07
N GLU A 84 -17.12 25.74 -21.92
CA GLU A 84 -17.84 24.87 -20.99
C GLU A 84 -17.68 25.33 -19.52
N LEU A 85 -16.46 25.69 -19.10
CA LEU A 85 -16.18 26.18 -17.74
C LEU A 85 -16.89 27.50 -17.45
N VAL A 86 -16.87 28.43 -18.40
CA VAL A 86 -17.54 29.73 -18.32
C VAL A 86 -19.06 29.55 -18.20
N ARG A 87 -19.66 28.68 -19.02
CA ARG A 87 -21.09 28.38 -18.91
C ARG A 87 -21.46 27.69 -17.59
N ARG A 88 -20.65 26.75 -17.11
CA ARG A 88 -20.92 26.02 -15.86
C ARG A 88 -20.78 26.89 -14.62
N GLU A 89 -19.69 27.65 -14.50
CA GLU A 89 -19.34 28.36 -13.26
C GLU A 89 -19.91 29.78 -13.20
N LEU A 90 -20.01 30.45 -14.36
CA LEU A 90 -20.47 31.84 -14.43
C LEU A 90 -21.89 31.97 -14.97
N ASN A 91 -22.48 30.86 -15.47
CA ASN A 91 -23.83 30.81 -16.05
C ASN A 91 -24.07 31.90 -17.12
N VAL A 92 -23.00 32.30 -17.81
CA VAL A 92 -23.01 33.24 -18.93
C VAL A 92 -22.95 32.44 -20.22
N GLY A 93 -23.90 32.67 -21.11
CA GLY A 93 -23.90 32.19 -22.48
C GLY A 93 -23.53 33.30 -23.45
N HIS A 94 -23.31 32.95 -24.71
CA HIS A 94 -23.19 33.98 -25.75
C HIS A 94 -24.51 34.78 -25.83
N PRO A 95 -24.46 36.08 -26.17
CA PRO A 95 -25.66 36.93 -26.25
C PRO A 95 -26.74 36.40 -27.22
N ASP A 96 -26.37 35.48 -28.12
CA ASP A 96 -27.22 34.90 -29.14
C ASP A 96 -27.79 33.51 -28.75
N GLU A 97 -27.53 33.02 -27.53
CA GLU A 97 -27.92 31.66 -27.10
C GLU A 97 -29.20 31.64 -26.26
N VAL A 98 -30.04 30.62 -26.51
CA VAL A 98 -31.34 30.44 -25.81
C VAL A 98 -31.31 29.15 -24.99
N VAL A 99 -31.54 29.26 -23.67
CA VAL A 99 -31.60 28.09 -22.76
C VAL A 99 -32.98 27.43 -22.86
N VAL A 100 -33.02 26.17 -23.32
CA VAL A 100 -34.26 25.37 -23.39
C VAL A 100 -34.31 24.39 -22.21
N PRO A 101 -35.25 24.54 -21.25
CA PRO A 101 -35.39 23.58 -20.16
C PRO A 101 -35.92 22.25 -20.69
N LEU A 102 -35.19 21.17 -20.43
CA LEU A 102 -35.63 19.80 -20.72
C LEU A 102 -36.65 19.37 -19.65
N LYS A 103 -37.76 18.79 -20.12
CA LYS A 103 -38.90 18.36 -19.29
C LYS A 103 -38.69 16.98 -18.69
#